data_AF-A0A1X1Q6S1-F1
#
_entry.id   AF-A0A1X1Q6S1-F1
#
_cell.length_a   1.000
_cell.length_b   1.000
_cell.length_c   1.000
_cell.angle_alpha   90.00
_cell.angle_beta   90.00
_cell.angle_gamma   90.00
#
_symmetry.space_group_name_H-M   'P 1'
#
loop_
_entity.id
_entity.type
_entity.pdbx_description
1 polymer ?
#
loop_
_entity_poly.entity_id
_entity_poly.type
_entity_poly.pdbx_seq_one_letter_code
_entity_poly.pdbx_strand_id
1 'polypeptide(L)'
;MKKYTKGYVQGTFDLFHVGHLNLFKRAKERCDYLIAGVVSDELNEVYKGKKPYVPYEERADIVAACRYVDEVIKVDVGSDDKLKIWEQYRYDCHFCGDDHGNWEPLITALHERGSEVEFFPYTESTSSTRIREELKKRILYHEDDVMTFDVFDTLVTRKVATPKGIFALMQETLADEKLLPGLPLRVRQGFFDMRCYYESKARKLGQSDSREDITFKDIYKCLGEAEGLSDAQLQGLMKLELDIETQNLIGVDENIKHVKEMLATGHRVILISDMYLGERELRSLLVKVDEVFRELPIYSSADMLKAKWSGNSYKQVQEKEALDIFHWVHTGDNKLSDIERAGELGIKTIFYNGAVLTRREKELLSKHEDDVNLQLKVGELRMRRLAGEDVSIDAMDKKLDETELPFGLANSYPVGVLADKIALYGAGHFGRDLYAKLQAKGREVVCWVDRQAEEMQKQGLPVVPVENLRQGGFDQVVIAVKSSEKVREIKDNLVFMGISQTAIFWT
;
A
#
# COMPACT_ATOMS: atom_id res chain seq x y z
N MET A 1 21.24 -31.51 45.93
CA MET A 1 20.81 -31.90 44.57
C MET A 1 19.96 -30.79 44.01
N LYS A 2 20.16 -30.44 42.74
CA LYS A 2 19.24 -29.53 42.05
C LYS A 2 17.95 -30.27 41.69
N LYS A 3 16.94 -29.54 41.22
CA LYS A 3 15.61 -30.11 40.92
C LYS A 3 15.68 -31.13 39.77
N TYR A 4 16.53 -30.87 38.79
CA TYR A 4 16.66 -31.68 37.57
C TYR A 4 18.11 -32.17 37.39
N THR A 5 18.30 -33.31 36.74
CA THR A 5 19.62 -33.80 36.37
C THR A 5 20.08 -33.19 35.05
N LYS A 6 19.24 -33.21 34.01
CA LYS A 6 19.48 -32.55 32.72
C LYS A 6 18.46 -31.46 32.42
N GLY A 7 18.95 -30.27 32.11
CA GLY A 7 18.20 -29.15 31.58
C GLY A 7 18.46 -28.94 30.10
N TYR A 8 17.49 -28.35 29.40
CA TYR A 8 17.63 -27.93 28.02
C TYR A 8 17.09 -26.50 27.82
N VAL A 9 17.85 -25.67 27.10
CA VAL A 9 17.44 -24.33 26.64
C VAL A 9 17.62 -24.25 25.13
N GLN A 10 16.74 -23.55 24.42
CA GLN A 10 16.88 -23.35 22.98
C GLN A 10 16.71 -21.87 22.62
N GLY A 11 17.54 -21.37 21.70
CA GLY A 11 17.42 -19.99 21.24
C GLY A 11 18.34 -19.65 20.08
N THR A 12 18.09 -18.49 19.47
CA THR A 12 19.01 -17.90 18.47
C THR A 12 20.28 -17.38 19.16
N PHE A 13 20.16 -16.79 20.35
CA PHE A 13 21.26 -16.20 21.13
C PHE A 13 22.11 -15.16 20.37
N ASP A 14 21.50 -14.46 19.41
CA ASP A 14 22.15 -13.43 18.59
C ASP A 14 22.36 -12.11 19.36
N LEU A 15 23.45 -11.40 19.04
CA LEU A 15 23.92 -10.21 19.78
C LEU A 15 23.96 -10.46 21.30
N PHE A 16 24.74 -11.45 21.73
CA PHE A 16 24.74 -11.97 23.09
C PHE A 16 24.79 -10.88 24.19
N HIS A 17 23.86 -10.93 25.15
CA HIS A 17 23.71 -9.93 26.21
C HIS A 17 23.32 -10.56 27.55
N VAL A 18 23.19 -9.74 28.60
CA VAL A 18 22.94 -10.19 29.99
C VAL A 18 21.65 -11.00 30.16
N GLY A 19 20.67 -10.84 29.26
CA GLY A 19 19.44 -11.61 29.27
C GLY A 19 19.70 -13.10 29.00
N HIS A 20 20.47 -13.43 27.95
CA HIS A 20 20.88 -14.81 27.66
C HIS A 20 21.73 -15.39 28.80
N LEU A 21 22.67 -14.60 29.35
CA LEU A 21 23.48 -15.02 30.49
C LEU A 21 22.63 -15.38 31.71
N ASN A 22 21.62 -14.56 32.04
CA ASN A 22 20.73 -14.79 33.16
C ASN A 22 19.80 -15.99 32.93
N LEU A 23 19.33 -16.20 31.70
CA LEU A 23 18.58 -17.39 31.33
C LEU A 23 19.40 -18.65 31.61
N PHE A 24 20.65 -18.70 31.12
CA PHE A 24 21.54 -19.83 31.36
C PHE A 24 21.90 -20.01 32.83
N LYS A 25 22.14 -18.91 33.55
CA LYS A 25 22.39 -18.95 34.99
C LYS A 25 21.24 -19.58 35.77
N ARG A 26 20.00 -19.12 35.53
CA ARG A 26 18.80 -19.64 36.21
C ARG A 26 18.53 -21.09 35.84
N ALA A 27 18.66 -21.44 34.55
CA ALA A 27 18.55 -22.83 34.10
C ALA A 27 19.58 -23.73 34.80
N LYS A 28 20.84 -23.31 34.86
CA LYS A 28 21.91 -24.03 35.55
C LYS A 28 21.69 -24.09 37.06
N GLU A 29 21.05 -23.13 37.70
CA GLU A 29 20.68 -23.23 39.13
C GLU A 29 19.63 -24.34 39.38
N ARG A 30 18.84 -24.72 38.37
CA ARG A 30 17.80 -25.75 38.43
C ARG A 30 18.25 -27.14 38.00
N CYS A 31 19.31 -27.26 37.19
CA CYS A 31 19.80 -28.54 36.68
C CYS A 31 21.29 -28.81 36.92
N ASP A 32 21.66 -30.08 37.04
CA ASP A 32 23.07 -30.47 37.21
C ASP A 32 23.86 -30.32 35.90
N TYR A 33 23.23 -30.57 34.75
CA TYR A 33 23.81 -30.48 33.40
C TYR A 33 22.86 -29.71 32.45
N LEU A 34 23.34 -28.67 31.77
CA LEU A 34 22.57 -27.80 30.89
C LEU A 34 23.04 -27.92 29.44
N ILE A 35 22.12 -28.34 28.58
CA ILE A 35 22.29 -28.40 27.12
C ILE A 35 21.68 -27.14 26.51
N ALA A 36 22.43 -26.44 25.66
CA ALA A 36 21.95 -25.27 24.92
C ALA A 36 21.84 -25.56 23.41
N GLY A 37 20.61 -25.57 22.91
CA GLY A 37 20.29 -25.67 21.49
C GLY A 37 20.42 -24.32 20.78
N VAL A 38 21.46 -24.15 19.98
CA VAL A 38 21.72 -22.94 19.20
C VAL A 38 21.10 -23.10 17.81
N VAL A 39 20.16 -22.22 17.48
CA VAL A 39 19.43 -22.24 16.20
C VAL A 39 20.34 -21.82 15.04
N SER A 40 20.29 -22.54 13.92
CA SER A 40 21.06 -22.24 12.69
C SER A 40 20.61 -20.94 12.02
N ASP A 41 21.45 -20.40 11.12
CA ASP A 41 21.12 -19.17 10.40
C ASP A 41 19.94 -19.38 9.45
N GLU A 42 19.91 -20.54 8.80
CA GLU A 42 18.87 -20.99 7.87
C GLU A 42 17.53 -21.17 8.59
N LEU A 43 17.53 -21.84 9.75
CA LEU A 43 16.32 -22.06 10.51
C LEU A 43 15.73 -20.74 11.04
N ASN A 44 16.60 -19.82 11.45
CA ASN A 44 16.15 -18.50 11.89
C ASN A 44 15.58 -17.67 10.73
N GLU A 45 16.11 -17.79 9.52
CA GLU A 45 15.55 -17.16 8.32
C GLU A 45 14.16 -17.71 7.98
N VAL A 46 13.98 -19.03 8.05
CA VAL A 46 12.68 -19.68 7.83
C VAL A 46 11.63 -19.20 8.85
N TYR A 47 11.97 -19.15 10.13
CA TYR A 47 10.99 -18.81 11.18
C TYR A 47 10.77 -17.31 11.39
N LYS A 48 11.80 -16.47 11.17
CA LYS A 48 11.76 -15.04 11.49
C LYS A 48 11.89 -14.13 10.27
N GLY A 49 11.96 -14.70 9.07
CA GLY A 49 12.13 -13.97 7.81
C GLY A 49 13.45 -13.21 7.70
N LYS A 50 14.43 -13.52 8.57
CA LYS A 50 15.74 -12.85 8.61
C LYS A 50 16.83 -13.73 9.20
N LYS A 51 18.04 -13.62 8.67
CA LYS A 51 19.24 -14.24 9.27
C LYS A 51 19.66 -13.51 10.55
N PRO A 52 20.28 -14.20 11.52
CA PRO A 52 20.98 -13.58 12.63
C PRO A 52 22.10 -12.67 12.12
N TYR A 53 22.51 -11.68 12.93
CA TYR A 53 23.64 -10.83 12.59
C TYR A 53 24.97 -11.56 12.81
N VAL A 54 25.09 -12.22 13.97
CA VAL A 54 26.26 -13.05 14.29
C VAL A 54 26.04 -14.46 13.70
N PRO A 55 26.95 -14.98 12.85
CA PRO A 55 26.82 -16.31 12.26
C PRO A 55 26.69 -17.43 13.30
N TYR A 56 26.12 -18.55 12.89
CA TYR A 56 25.91 -19.71 13.78
C TYR A 56 27.16 -20.15 14.54
N GLU A 57 28.30 -20.32 13.87
CA GLU A 57 29.53 -20.83 14.51
C GLU A 57 30.00 -19.91 15.65
N GLU A 58 29.98 -18.60 15.42
CA GLU A 58 30.35 -17.61 16.44
C GLU A 58 29.37 -17.60 17.63
N ARG A 59 28.05 -17.74 17.36
CA ARG A 59 27.05 -17.85 18.43
C ARG A 59 27.24 -19.13 19.25
N ALA A 60 27.52 -20.25 18.59
CA ALA A 60 27.77 -21.52 19.25
C ALA A 60 29.01 -21.45 20.15
N ASP A 61 30.10 -20.85 19.67
CA ASP A 61 31.33 -20.63 20.46
C ASP A 61 31.08 -19.74 21.69
N ILE A 62 30.35 -18.63 21.52
CA ILE A 62 30.00 -17.75 22.65
C ILE A 62 29.17 -18.49 23.70
N VAL A 63 28.17 -19.28 23.25
CA VAL A 63 27.32 -20.05 24.15
C VAL A 63 28.12 -21.16 24.86
N ALA A 64 29.02 -21.85 24.15
CA ALA A 64 29.88 -22.90 24.70
C ALA A 64 30.87 -22.34 25.74
N ALA A 65 31.35 -21.10 25.55
CA ALA A 65 32.20 -20.41 26.51
C ALA A 65 31.46 -19.91 27.77
N CYS A 66 30.12 -19.91 27.76
CA CYS A 66 29.33 -19.53 28.92
C CYS A 66 29.46 -20.59 30.03
N ARG A 67 30.03 -20.20 31.17
CA ARG A 67 30.26 -21.10 32.34
C ARG A 67 29.04 -21.89 32.85
N TYR A 68 27.83 -21.49 32.47
CA TYR A 68 26.58 -22.12 32.91
C TYR A 68 26.10 -23.20 31.96
N VAL A 69 26.63 -23.27 30.74
CA VAL A 69 26.29 -24.24 29.70
C VAL A 69 27.33 -25.35 29.72
N ASP A 70 26.89 -26.61 29.69
CA ASP A 70 27.78 -27.78 29.67
C ASP A 70 27.92 -28.39 28.27
N GLU A 71 26.89 -28.25 27.43
CA GLU A 71 26.86 -28.78 26.06
C GLU A 71 26.14 -27.81 25.13
N VAL A 72 26.68 -27.64 23.92
CA VAL A 72 26.02 -26.89 22.84
C VAL A 72 25.65 -27.84 21.72
N ILE A 73 24.41 -27.75 21.24
CA ILE A 73 23.93 -28.53 20.11
C ILE A 73 23.39 -27.61 19.01
N LYS A 74 23.61 -27.98 17.75
CA LYS A 74 23.02 -27.28 16.61
C LYS A 74 21.55 -27.66 16.48
N VAL A 75 20.68 -26.67 16.32
CA VAL A 75 19.27 -26.87 15.94
C VAL A 75 19.07 -26.31 14.54
N ASP A 76 18.88 -27.19 13.57
CA ASP A 76 18.81 -26.85 12.15
C ASP A 76 17.44 -27.18 11.53
N VAL A 77 17.24 -26.80 10.27
CA VAL A 77 16.00 -27.08 9.53
C VAL A 77 15.69 -28.58 9.56
N GLY A 78 14.53 -28.93 10.10
CA GLY A 78 14.07 -30.32 10.21
C GLY A 78 14.52 -31.05 11.49
N SER A 79 15.35 -30.42 12.33
CA SER A 79 15.77 -30.94 13.64
C SER A 79 15.27 -30.10 14.82
N ASP A 80 14.29 -29.23 14.58
CA ASP A 80 13.79 -28.21 15.52
C ASP A 80 12.58 -28.66 16.35
N ASP A 81 12.10 -29.87 16.08
CA ASP A 81 11.07 -30.56 16.86
C ASP A 81 11.59 -30.90 18.27
N LYS A 82 11.03 -30.20 19.27
CA LYS A 82 11.43 -30.34 20.68
C LYS A 82 11.19 -31.74 21.23
N LEU A 83 10.23 -32.50 20.70
CA LEU A 83 9.99 -33.88 21.13
C LEU A 83 11.09 -34.81 20.61
N LYS A 84 11.56 -34.62 19.36
CA LYS A 84 12.70 -35.38 18.82
C LYS A 84 14.00 -35.05 19.56
N ILE A 85 14.20 -33.78 19.89
CA ILE A 85 15.35 -33.37 20.71
C ILE A 85 15.27 -34.04 22.09
N TRP A 86 14.09 -34.07 22.72
CA TRP A 86 13.92 -34.80 23.97
C TRP A 86 14.20 -36.31 23.81
N GLU A 87 13.73 -36.95 22.73
CA GLU A 87 13.98 -38.38 22.47
C GLU A 87 15.48 -38.70 22.41
N GLN A 88 16.26 -37.80 21.82
CA GLN A 88 17.71 -37.92 21.66
C GLN A 88 18.49 -37.62 22.94
N TYR A 89 18.19 -36.52 23.62
CA TYR A 89 19.02 -36.01 24.73
C TYR A 89 18.47 -36.34 26.13
N ARG A 90 17.19 -36.73 26.20
CA ARG A 90 16.47 -37.13 27.43
C ARG A 90 16.69 -36.13 28.56
N TYR A 91 16.37 -34.87 28.31
CA TYR A 91 16.39 -33.84 29.34
C TYR A 91 15.16 -33.96 30.26
N ASP A 92 15.31 -33.54 31.51
CA ASP A 92 14.24 -33.60 32.52
C ASP A 92 13.41 -32.31 32.54
N CYS A 93 13.98 -31.19 32.08
CA CYS A 93 13.27 -29.92 32.01
C CYS A 93 13.69 -29.06 30.82
N HIS A 94 12.71 -28.51 30.11
CA HIS A 94 12.89 -27.45 29.11
C HIS A 94 12.75 -26.09 29.78
N PHE A 95 13.80 -25.27 29.75
CA PHE A 95 13.77 -23.90 30.27
C PHE A 95 13.55 -22.91 29.13
N CYS A 96 12.60 -21.99 29.31
CA CYS A 96 12.34 -20.93 28.35
C CYS A 96 11.99 -19.60 29.05
N GLY A 97 12.07 -18.50 28.31
CA GLY A 97 11.46 -17.23 28.74
C GLY A 97 9.94 -17.31 28.65
N ASP A 98 9.24 -16.45 29.37
CA ASP A 98 7.77 -16.33 29.37
C ASP A 98 7.20 -15.70 28.09
N ASP A 99 8.03 -15.49 27.06
CA ASP A 99 7.66 -14.80 25.84
C ASP A 99 7.19 -15.77 24.74
N HIS A 100 5.92 -15.62 24.35
CA HIS A 100 5.27 -16.10 23.12
C HIS A 100 4.88 -17.59 23.03
N GLY A 101 3.64 -17.82 22.58
CA GLY A 101 3.14 -19.10 22.05
C GLY A 101 2.20 -19.88 22.96
N ASN A 102 1.37 -20.73 22.36
CA ASN A 102 0.58 -21.72 23.11
C ASN A 102 1.47 -22.94 23.43
N TRP A 103 2.01 -22.98 24.64
CA TRP A 103 2.92 -24.05 25.10
C TRP A 103 2.18 -25.31 25.59
N GLU A 104 0.87 -25.23 25.82
CA GLU A 104 0.08 -26.29 26.47
C GLU A 104 0.22 -27.68 25.81
N PRO A 105 0.20 -27.79 24.45
CA PRO A 105 0.39 -29.09 23.80
C PRO A 105 1.77 -29.69 24.06
N LEU A 106 2.81 -28.86 24.04
CA LEU A 106 4.18 -29.31 24.28
C LEU A 106 4.43 -29.64 25.74
N ILE A 107 3.90 -28.84 26.67
CA ILE A 107 3.96 -29.08 28.12
C ILE A 107 3.35 -30.45 28.42
N THR A 108 2.15 -30.72 27.90
CA THR A 108 1.44 -31.98 28.09
C THR A 108 2.26 -33.15 27.53
N ALA A 109 2.74 -33.02 26.29
CA ALA A 109 3.53 -34.08 25.64
C ALA A 109 4.84 -34.38 26.37
N LEU A 110 5.57 -33.37 26.86
CA LEU A 110 6.79 -33.56 27.64
C LEU A 110 6.48 -34.15 29.03
N HIS A 111 5.42 -33.70 29.68
CA HIS A 111 5.03 -34.17 31.01
C HIS A 111 4.64 -35.66 30.99
N GLU A 112 3.86 -36.10 29.99
CA GLU A 112 3.55 -37.53 29.76
C GLU A 112 4.81 -38.39 29.56
N ARG A 113 5.91 -37.76 29.14
CA ARG A 113 7.20 -38.38 28.88
C ARG A 113 8.18 -38.25 30.07
N GLY A 114 7.76 -37.63 31.17
CA GLY A 114 8.56 -37.43 32.38
C GLY A 114 9.49 -36.21 32.34
N SER A 115 9.26 -35.26 31.43
CA SER A 115 9.97 -33.98 31.35
C SER A 115 9.05 -32.82 31.70
N GLU A 116 9.57 -31.82 32.40
CA GLU A 116 8.84 -30.59 32.72
C GLU A 116 9.21 -29.43 31.77
N VAL A 117 8.46 -28.33 31.85
CA VAL A 117 8.79 -27.04 31.23
C VAL A 117 8.75 -25.99 32.33
N GLU A 118 9.83 -25.23 32.50
CA GLU A 118 9.91 -24.15 33.50
C GLU A 118 10.17 -22.81 32.79
N PHE A 119 9.36 -21.81 33.12
CA PHE A 119 9.44 -20.47 32.57
C PHE A 119 10.21 -19.56 33.54
N PHE A 120 11.12 -18.76 33.01
CA PHE A 120 11.77 -17.69 33.77
C PHE A 120 11.22 -16.33 33.33
N PRO A 121 11.00 -15.40 34.28
CA PRO A 121 10.55 -14.06 33.95
C PRO A 121 11.57 -13.35 33.08
N TYR A 122 11.10 -12.66 32.04
CA TYR A 122 11.95 -11.89 31.14
C TYR A 122 12.87 -10.91 31.88
N THR A 123 14.09 -10.74 31.36
CA THR A 123 15.01 -9.72 31.89
C THR A 123 14.82 -8.42 31.10
N GLU A 124 14.07 -7.46 31.66
CA GLU A 124 13.65 -6.22 30.98
C GLU A 124 14.80 -5.25 30.57
N SER A 125 16.04 -5.49 31.01
CA SER A 125 17.12 -4.50 30.88
C SER A 125 17.72 -4.36 29.48
N THR A 126 18.05 -5.45 28.79
CA THR A 126 18.76 -5.40 27.49
C THR A 126 18.27 -6.54 26.62
N SER A 127 17.88 -6.22 25.38
CA SER A 127 17.46 -7.17 24.35
C SER A 127 18.17 -6.91 23.03
N SER A 128 18.34 -7.94 22.19
CA SER A 128 18.91 -7.79 20.85
C SER A 128 18.10 -6.81 19.97
N THR A 129 16.80 -6.64 20.25
CA THR A 129 15.95 -5.62 19.60
C THR A 129 16.36 -4.21 20.03
N ARG A 130 16.45 -3.95 21.33
CA ARG A 130 16.87 -2.65 21.88
C ARG A 130 18.29 -2.27 21.46
N ILE A 131 19.23 -3.22 21.41
CA ILE A 131 20.59 -2.98 20.92
C ILE A 131 20.57 -2.50 19.46
N ARG A 132 19.80 -3.19 18.60
CA ARG A 132 19.69 -2.80 17.19
C ARG A 132 19.00 -1.45 17.02
N GLU A 133 17.97 -1.16 17.80
CA GLU A 133 17.28 0.14 17.78
C GLU A 133 18.20 1.27 18.21
N GLU A 134 18.98 1.09 19.28
CA GLU A 134 19.90 2.10 19.78
C GLU A 134 21.06 2.35 18.79
N LEU A 135 21.60 1.29 18.18
CA LEU A 135 22.61 1.43 17.12
C LEU A 135 22.04 2.15 15.90
N LYS A 136 20.79 1.84 15.50
CA LYS A 136 20.11 2.58 14.44
C LYS A 136 20.00 4.05 14.80
N LYS A 137 19.57 4.40 16.02
CA LYS A 137 19.45 5.80 16.46
C LYS A 137 20.78 6.56 16.35
N ARG A 138 21.89 5.95 16.77
CA ARG A 138 23.21 6.59 16.80
C ARG A 138 23.95 6.61 15.45
N ILE A 139 23.61 5.71 14.53
CA ILE A 139 24.24 5.62 13.20
C ILE A 139 23.40 6.35 12.13
N LEU A 140 22.07 6.39 12.30
CA LEU A 140 21.20 7.05 11.33
C LEU A 140 21.09 8.55 11.51
N TYR A 141 21.15 9.06 12.73
CA TYR A 141 20.85 10.47 12.99
C TYR A 141 22.02 11.16 13.68
N HIS A 142 22.61 12.13 12.98
CA HIS A 142 23.50 13.12 13.53
C HIS A 142 22.68 14.27 14.14
N GLU A 143 23.19 14.93 15.18
CA GLU A 143 22.49 16.05 15.84
C GLU A 143 22.17 17.23 14.91
N ASP A 144 22.93 17.35 13.82
CA ASP A 144 22.74 18.37 12.78
C ASP A 144 21.79 17.94 11.66
N ASP A 145 21.28 16.70 11.69
CA ASP A 145 20.46 16.18 10.60
C ASP A 145 19.10 16.91 10.54
N VAL A 146 18.72 17.26 9.32
CA VAL A 146 17.37 17.70 8.99
C VAL A 146 16.56 16.49 8.52
N MET A 147 15.46 16.25 9.21
CA MET A 147 14.56 15.14 8.93
C MET A 147 13.47 15.60 7.98
N THR A 148 13.32 14.90 6.87
CA THR A 148 12.19 15.07 5.97
C THR A 148 11.35 13.82 5.89
N PHE A 149 10.04 14.00 5.77
CA PHE A 149 9.10 12.90 5.65
C PHE A 149 8.21 13.11 4.44
N ASP A 150 7.98 12.03 3.69
CA ASP A 150 6.79 11.93 2.89
C ASP A 150 5.53 11.98 3.78
N VAL A 151 4.42 12.45 3.22
CA VAL A 151 3.17 12.64 3.96
C VAL A 151 2.29 11.39 3.90
N PHE A 152 1.91 10.92 2.71
CA PHE A 152 0.86 9.92 2.54
C PHE A 152 1.43 8.51 2.46
N ASP A 153 0.78 7.57 3.15
CA ASP A 153 1.29 6.22 3.36
C ASP A 153 2.65 6.16 4.09
N THR A 154 3.14 7.30 4.58
CA THR A 154 4.28 7.45 5.50
C THR A 154 3.85 7.98 6.86
N LEU A 155 3.35 9.22 6.96
CA LEU A 155 2.91 9.83 8.22
C LEU A 155 1.42 9.65 8.49
N VAL A 156 0.64 9.68 7.41
CA VAL A 156 -0.81 9.47 7.45
C VAL A 156 -1.19 8.50 6.35
N THR A 157 -2.20 7.69 6.57
CA THR A 157 -2.82 6.85 5.55
C THR A 157 -4.33 7.04 5.57
N ARG A 158 -5.07 6.25 4.81
CA ARG A 158 -6.53 6.36 4.66
C ARG A 158 -7.26 5.17 5.28
N LYS A 159 -8.52 5.36 5.67
CA LYS A 159 -9.45 4.27 5.99
C LYS A 159 -9.86 3.47 4.76
N VAL A 160 -9.80 4.09 3.58
CA VAL A 160 -9.95 3.42 2.28
C VAL A 160 -8.59 2.94 1.77
N ALA A 161 -8.57 1.85 1.03
CA ALA A 161 -7.32 1.21 0.60
C ALA A 161 -6.43 2.10 -0.26
N THR A 162 -7.01 2.90 -1.15
CA THR A 162 -6.30 3.75 -2.12
C THR A 162 -6.87 5.16 -2.15
N PRO A 163 -6.15 6.16 -2.71
CA PRO A 163 -6.70 7.50 -2.93
C PRO A 163 -8.01 7.47 -3.73
N LYS A 164 -8.16 6.54 -4.68
CA LYS A 164 -9.38 6.37 -5.48
C LYS A 164 -10.61 6.00 -4.65
N GLY A 165 -10.43 5.37 -3.49
CA GLY A 165 -11.53 5.08 -2.57
C GLY A 165 -12.23 6.35 -2.05
N ILE A 166 -11.52 7.49 -2.00
CA ILE A 166 -12.11 8.79 -1.68
C ILE A 166 -13.09 9.21 -2.79
N PHE A 167 -12.73 8.98 -4.06
CA PHE A 167 -13.61 9.29 -5.19
C PHE A 167 -14.83 8.37 -5.23
N ALA A 168 -14.68 7.11 -4.79
CA ALA A 168 -15.78 6.15 -4.69
C ALA A 168 -16.79 6.60 -3.61
N LEU A 169 -16.28 7.00 -2.44
CA LEU A 169 -17.08 7.59 -1.37
C LEU A 169 -17.77 8.90 -1.81
N MET A 170 -17.07 9.75 -2.57
CA MET A 170 -17.67 10.94 -3.15
C MET A 170 -18.84 10.59 -4.08
N GLN A 171 -18.69 9.59 -4.96
CA GLN A 171 -19.76 9.16 -5.85
C GLN A 171 -20.99 8.68 -5.07
N GLU A 172 -20.81 7.84 -4.05
CA GLU A 172 -21.90 7.38 -3.18
C GLU A 172 -22.57 8.56 -2.45
N THR A 173 -21.76 9.50 -1.94
CA THR A 173 -22.25 10.70 -1.24
C THR A 173 -23.03 11.63 -2.18
N LEU A 174 -22.60 11.74 -3.45
CA LEU A 174 -23.26 12.53 -4.49
C LEU A 174 -24.56 11.89 -5.01
N ALA A 175 -24.90 10.67 -4.60
CA ALA A 175 -26.20 10.07 -4.88
C ALA A 175 -27.34 10.85 -4.18
N ASP A 176 -27.06 11.56 -3.08
CA ASP A 176 -28.02 12.48 -2.47
C ASP A 176 -28.15 13.75 -3.32
N GLU A 177 -29.28 13.88 -4.02
CA GLU A 177 -29.61 15.03 -4.86
C GLU A 177 -29.57 16.37 -4.10
N LYS A 178 -29.79 16.35 -2.78
CA LYS A 178 -29.84 17.57 -1.95
C LYS A 178 -28.48 18.18 -1.68
N LEU A 179 -27.39 17.39 -1.74
CA LEU A 179 -26.06 17.84 -1.32
C LEU A 179 -25.48 18.94 -2.22
N LEU A 180 -25.68 18.83 -3.53
CA LEU A 180 -25.25 19.82 -4.54
C LEU A 180 -26.35 20.04 -5.61
N PRO A 181 -27.39 20.83 -5.30
CA PRO A 181 -28.53 21.02 -6.20
C PRO A 181 -28.10 21.46 -7.61
N GLY A 182 -28.75 20.89 -8.63
CA GLY A 182 -28.48 21.20 -10.04
C GLY A 182 -27.21 20.55 -10.62
N LEU A 183 -26.44 19.79 -9.82
CA LEU A 183 -25.32 19.00 -10.35
C LEU A 183 -25.86 17.93 -11.34
N PRO A 184 -25.34 17.84 -12.57
CA PRO A 184 -25.85 16.90 -13.57
C PRO A 184 -25.84 15.45 -13.09
N LEU A 185 -26.90 14.69 -13.41
CA LEU A 185 -27.04 13.29 -13.01
C LEU A 185 -25.84 12.43 -13.47
N ARG A 186 -25.31 12.70 -14.67
CA ARG A 186 -24.09 12.05 -15.20
C ARG A 186 -22.86 12.24 -14.30
N VAL A 187 -22.70 13.44 -13.73
CA VAL A 187 -21.57 13.76 -12.86
C VAL A 187 -21.74 13.06 -11.52
N ARG A 188 -22.98 12.94 -11.02
CA ARG A 188 -23.27 12.21 -9.77
C ARG A 188 -23.00 10.72 -9.91
N GLN A 189 -23.55 10.09 -10.96
CA GLN A 189 -23.48 8.65 -11.14
C GLN A 189 -22.12 8.15 -11.64
N GLY A 190 -21.34 9.00 -12.31
CA GLY A 190 -20.02 8.67 -12.87
C GLY A 190 -18.87 9.44 -12.23
N PHE A 191 -19.06 10.00 -11.03
CA PHE A 191 -18.06 10.87 -10.40
C PHE A 191 -16.70 10.21 -10.24
N PHE A 192 -16.67 8.94 -9.80
CA PHE A 192 -15.44 8.19 -9.58
C PHE A 192 -14.55 8.15 -10.83
N ASP A 193 -15.14 7.73 -11.95
CA ASP A 193 -14.44 7.59 -13.22
C ASP A 193 -14.05 8.96 -13.79
N MET A 194 -14.97 9.93 -13.74
CA MET A 194 -14.71 11.29 -14.20
C MET A 194 -13.54 11.92 -13.42
N ARG A 195 -13.53 11.77 -12.09
CA ARG A 195 -12.48 12.35 -11.25
C ARG A 195 -11.11 11.74 -11.54
N CYS A 196 -11.04 10.42 -11.76
CA CYS A 196 -9.81 9.75 -12.19
C CYS A 196 -9.36 10.23 -13.58
N TYR A 197 -10.29 10.31 -14.53
CA TYR A 197 -10.01 10.72 -15.90
C TYR A 197 -9.53 12.17 -15.99
N TYR A 198 -10.23 13.10 -15.34
CA TYR A 198 -9.89 14.53 -15.39
C TYR A 198 -8.59 14.86 -14.67
N GLU A 199 -8.18 14.08 -13.66
CA GLU A 199 -6.83 14.19 -13.12
C GLU A 199 -5.78 13.79 -14.15
N SER A 200 -5.95 12.62 -14.79
CA SER A 200 -5.03 12.17 -15.84
C SER A 200 -4.96 13.18 -16.99
N LYS A 201 -6.10 13.73 -17.39
CA LYS A 201 -6.20 14.76 -18.42
C LYS A 201 -5.50 16.05 -17.99
N ALA A 202 -5.71 16.51 -16.76
CA ALA A 202 -5.03 17.69 -16.22
C ALA A 202 -3.51 17.48 -16.21
N ARG A 203 -3.01 16.31 -15.80
CA ARG A 203 -1.56 15.99 -15.85
C ARG A 203 -1.01 16.08 -17.27
N LYS A 204 -1.72 15.53 -18.26
CA LYS A 204 -1.30 15.57 -19.67
C LYS A 204 -1.32 16.98 -20.27
N LEU A 205 -2.25 17.84 -19.86
CA LEU A 205 -2.39 19.20 -20.39
C LEU A 205 -1.51 20.22 -19.68
N GLY A 206 -1.25 20.02 -18.38
CA GLY A 206 -0.52 20.96 -17.52
C GLY A 206 0.98 20.74 -17.49
N GLN A 207 1.48 19.58 -17.95
CA GLN A 207 2.91 19.27 -17.93
C GLN A 207 3.68 20.02 -19.03
N SER A 208 4.70 20.75 -18.61
CA SER A 208 5.70 21.41 -19.46
C SER A 208 7.07 21.34 -18.80
N ASP A 209 8.14 21.74 -19.51
CA ASP A 209 9.49 21.79 -18.93
C ASP A 209 9.57 22.64 -17.64
N SER A 210 8.69 23.63 -17.51
CA SER A 210 8.61 24.52 -16.35
C SER A 210 7.59 24.10 -15.28
N ARG A 211 6.74 23.11 -15.57
CA ARG A 211 5.63 22.67 -14.71
C ARG A 211 5.47 21.17 -14.78
N GLU A 212 5.91 20.48 -13.73
CA GLU A 212 5.95 19.01 -13.70
C GLU A 212 4.69 18.41 -13.07
N ASP A 213 3.94 19.21 -12.31
CA ASP A 213 2.76 18.78 -11.57
C ASP A 213 1.56 19.73 -11.72
N ILE A 214 0.41 19.23 -11.28
CA ILE A 214 -0.89 19.88 -11.33
C ILE A 214 -1.38 20.27 -9.95
N THR A 215 -2.32 21.19 -9.91
CA THR A 215 -2.99 21.62 -8.68
C THR A 215 -4.40 21.03 -8.62
N PHE A 216 -4.94 21.01 -7.40
CA PHE A 216 -6.32 20.66 -7.14
C PHE A 216 -7.32 21.43 -8.02
N LYS A 217 -7.04 22.71 -8.29
CA LYS A 217 -7.87 23.58 -9.14
C LYS A 217 -7.82 23.19 -10.61
N ASP A 218 -6.69 22.70 -11.13
CA ASP A 218 -6.58 22.33 -12.55
C ASP A 218 -7.46 21.12 -12.88
N ILE A 219 -7.57 20.17 -11.94
CA ILE A 219 -8.40 18.97 -12.08
C ILE A 219 -9.88 19.38 -12.20
N TYR A 220 -10.36 20.17 -11.24
CA TYR A 220 -11.75 20.60 -11.21
C TYR A 220 -12.09 21.60 -12.31
N LYS A 221 -11.13 22.42 -12.77
CA LYS A 221 -11.30 23.24 -13.95
C LYS A 221 -11.52 22.38 -15.20
N CYS A 222 -10.70 21.35 -15.40
CA CYS A 222 -10.85 20.42 -16.52
C CYS A 222 -12.21 19.71 -16.52
N LEU A 223 -12.69 19.30 -15.33
CA LEU A 223 -14.00 18.69 -15.15
C LEU A 223 -15.12 19.70 -15.41
N GLY A 224 -15.04 20.89 -14.82
CA GLY A 224 -16.06 21.93 -14.96
C GLY A 224 -16.28 22.40 -16.38
N GLU A 225 -15.20 22.65 -17.13
CA GLU A 225 -15.27 23.06 -18.54
C GLU A 225 -15.91 21.99 -19.43
N ALA A 226 -15.60 20.72 -19.18
CA ALA A 226 -16.11 19.61 -19.99
C ALA A 226 -17.56 19.21 -19.64
N GLU A 227 -17.94 19.37 -18.38
CA GLU A 227 -19.25 18.99 -17.85
C GLU A 227 -20.24 20.17 -17.74
N GLY A 228 -19.79 21.39 -18.07
CA GLY A 228 -20.61 22.61 -18.02
C GLY A 228 -21.00 23.01 -16.60
N LEU A 229 -20.12 22.83 -15.63
CA LEU A 229 -20.41 23.13 -14.22
C LEU A 229 -20.19 24.59 -13.88
N SER A 230 -21.08 25.12 -13.03
CA SER A 230 -20.92 26.43 -12.41
C SER A 230 -19.80 26.45 -11.37
N ASP A 231 -19.24 27.63 -11.11
CA ASP A 231 -18.23 27.83 -10.06
C ASP A 231 -18.71 27.34 -8.68
N ALA A 232 -19.98 27.56 -8.35
CA ALA A 232 -20.55 27.10 -7.09
C ALA A 232 -20.53 25.57 -6.96
N GLN A 233 -20.81 24.85 -8.06
CA GLN A 233 -20.75 23.39 -8.08
C GLN A 233 -19.31 22.89 -7.98
N LEU A 234 -18.37 23.55 -8.66
CA LEU A 234 -16.94 23.21 -8.57
C LEU A 234 -16.40 23.41 -7.14
N GLN A 235 -16.69 24.54 -6.51
CA GLN A 235 -16.32 24.77 -5.11
C GLN A 235 -17.00 23.75 -4.17
N GLY A 236 -18.25 23.38 -4.45
CA GLY A 236 -18.96 22.35 -3.71
C GLY A 236 -18.30 20.97 -3.80
N LEU A 237 -17.89 20.54 -5.00
CA LEU A 237 -17.19 19.28 -5.21
C LEU A 237 -15.79 19.28 -4.57
N MET A 238 -15.03 20.36 -4.75
CA MET A 238 -13.71 20.53 -4.13
C MET A 238 -13.80 20.45 -2.60
N LYS A 239 -14.78 21.14 -2.02
CA LYS A 239 -15.04 21.08 -0.57
C LYS A 239 -15.42 19.66 -0.14
N LEU A 240 -16.29 18.98 -0.89
CA LEU A 240 -16.70 17.62 -0.60
C LEU A 240 -15.50 16.65 -0.61
N GLU A 241 -14.58 16.77 -1.58
CA GLU A 241 -13.37 15.93 -1.62
C GLU A 241 -12.51 16.15 -0.37
N LEU A 242 -12.27 17.41 0.03
CA LEU A 242 -11.50 17.73 1.24
C LEU A 242 -12.20 17.26 2.53
N ASP A 243 -13.52 17.35 2.59
CA ASP A 243 -14.31 16.88 3.74
C ASP A 243 -14.27 15.36 3.86
N ILE A 244 -14.41 14.62 2.76
CA ILE A 244 -14.30 13.15 2.74
C ILE A 244 -12.86 12.70 3.01
N GLU A 245 -11.86 13.35 2.41
CA GLU A 245 -10.44 13.10 2.69
C GLU A 245 -10.16 13.26 4.18
N THR A 246 -10.61 14.37 4.79
CA THR A 246 -10.49 14.61 6.23
C THR A 246 -11.05 13.45 7.05
N GLN A 247 -12.27 13.00 6.75
CA GLN A 247 -12.98 11.98 7.55
C GLN A 247 -12.31 10.60 7.45
N ASN A 248 -11.56 10.37 6.38
CA ASN A 248 -10.92 9.11 6.07
C ASN A 248 -9.41 9.11 6.32
N LEU A 249 -8.81 10.24 6.66
CA LEU A 249 -7.39 10.31 7.00
C LEU A 249 -7.14 9.83 8.43
N ILE A 250 -6.07 9.06 8.61
CA ILE A 250 -5.66 8.47 9.89
C ILE A 250 -4.14 8.50 10.01
N GLY A 251 -3.65 8.64 11.25
CA GLY A 251 -2.22 8.72 11.53
C GLY A 251 -1.54 7.36 11.49
N VAL A 252 -0.27 7.36 11.09
CA VAL A 252 0.65 6.24 11.29
C VAL A 252 1.39 6.49 12.60
N ASP A 253 0.88 5.93 13.70
CA ASP A 253 1.31 6.26 15.07
C ASP A 253 2.82 6.12 15.29
N GLU A 254 3.44 5.07 14.74
CA GLU A 254 4.89 4.86 14.84
C GLU A 254 5.68 6.03 14.26
N ASN A 255 5.31 6.50 13.07
CA ASN A 255 6.03 7.56 12.38
C ASN A 255 5.69 8.95 12.96
N ILE A 256 4.45 9.16 13.42
CA ILE A 256 4.08 10.39 14.15
C ILE A 256 4.87 10.49 15.46
N LYS A 257 5.00 9.38 16.19
CA LYS A 257 5.84 9.31 17.39
C LYS A 257 7.30 9.61 17.04
N HIS A 258 7.82 9.05 15.95
CA HIS A 258 9.16 9.33 15.48
C HIS A 258 9.37 10.83 15.16
N VAL A 259 8.43 11.49 14.47
CA VAL A 259 8.47 12.95 14.26
C VAL A 259 8.56 13.70 15.59
N LYS A 260 7.73 13.35 16.58
CA LYS A 260 7.77 13.97 17.91
C LYS A 260 9.10 13.75 18.63
N GLU A 261 9.69 12.55 18.51
CA GLU A 261 11.00 12.24 19.07
C GLU A 261 12.11 13.07 18.42
N MET A 262 12.08 13.26 17.09
CA MET A 262 13.07 14.08 16.37
C MET A 262 12.98 15.55 16.77
N LEU A 263 11.77 16.08 16.92
CA LEU A 263 11.56 17.44 17.43
C LEU A 263 12.06 17.59 18.88
N ALA A 264 11.80 16.60 19.74
CA ALA A 264 12.21 16.62 21.14
C ALA A 264 13.73 16.59 21.32
N THR A 265 14.46 15.99 20.37
CA THR A 265 15.93 15.99 20.35
C THR A 265 16.54 17.20 19.63
N GLY A 266 15.71 18.15 19.18
CA GLY A 266 16.16 19.41 18.57
C GLY A 266 16.36 19.37 17.07
N HIS A 267 16.07 18.25 16.40
CA HIS A 267 16.19 18.15 14.94
C HIS A 267 15.09 18.98 14.26
N ARG A 268 15.43 19.54 13.10
CA ARG A 268 14.45 20.19 12.22
C ARG A 268 13.67 19.12 11.47
N VAL A 269 12.34 19.26 11.41
CA VAL A 269 11.46 18.35 10.66
C VAL A 269 10.72 19.13 9.57
N ILE A 270 10.71 18.58 8.35
CA ILE A 270 10.06 19.15 7.17
C ILE A 270 9.21 18.07 6.47
N LEU A 271 8.03 18.43 5.96
CA LEU A 271 7.15 17.52 5.23
C LEU A 271 7.24 17.78 3.73
N ILE A 272 7.31 16.73 2.92
CA ILE A 272 7.36 16.81 1.46
C ILE A 272 6.28 15.92 0.86
N SER A 273 5.35 16.48 0.09
CA SER A 273 4.22 15.76 -0.51
C SER A 273 4.22 15.93 -2.03
N ASP A 274 3.88 14.88 -2.76
CA ASP A 274 3.65 14.90 -4.21
C ASP A 274 2.15 14.93 -4.58
N MET A 275 1.28 15.19 -3.60
CA MET A 275 -0.15 15.34 -3.87
C MET A 275 -0.47 16.67 -4.56
N TYR A 276 -1.57 16.67 -5.31
CA TYR A 276 -2.15 17.86 -5.96
C TYR A 276 -2.71 18.91 -4.98
N LEU A 277 -2.64 18.65 -3.66
CA LEU A 277 -3.08 19.58 -2.61
C LEU A 277 -1.94 20.49 -2.19
N GLY A 278 -2.23 21.79 -2.03
CA GLY A 278 -1.27 22.76 -1.54
C GLY A 278 -1.05 22.68 -0.03
N GLU A 279 -0.11 23.47 0.48
CA GLU A 279 0.26 23.57 1.88
C GLU A 279 -0.96 23.84 2.76
N ARG A 280 -1.82 24.77 2.35
CA ARG A 280 -2.99 25.17 3.14
C ARG A 280 -3.95 23.99 3.33
N GLU A 281 -4.27 23.28 2.26
CA GLU A 281 -5.16 22.12 2.30
C GLU A 281 -4.51 20.99 3.10
N LEU A 282 -3.23 20.65 2.82
CA LEU A 282 -2.49 19.61 3.54
C LEU A 282 -2.41 19.91 5.04
N ARG A 283 -2.05 21.12 5.44
CA ARG A 283 -1.97 21.53 6.85
C ARG A 283 -3.33 21.36 7.54
N SER A 284 -4.42 21.72 6.87
CA SER A 284 -5.77 21.57 7.42
C SER A 284 -6.19 20.11 7.64
N LEU A 285 -5.68 19.19 6.81
CA LEU A 285 -5.91 17.75 6.95
C LEU A 285 -5.05 17.17 8.08
N LEU A 286 -3.74 17.48 8.06
CA LEU A 286 -2.77 16.88 8.98
C LEU A 286 -3.01 17.31 10.44
N VAL A 287 -3.34 18.57 10.70
CA VAL A 287 -3.61 19.06 12.08
C VAL A 287 -4.81 18.34 12.72
N LYS A 288 -5.77 17.87 11.92
CA LYS A 288 -6.89 17.06 12.44
C LYS A 288 -6.48 15.64 12.84
N VAL A 289 -5.37 15.15 12.29
CA VAL A 289 -4.78 13.86 12.68
C VAL A 289 -3.92 14.04 13.93
N ASP A 290 -3.00 15.00 13.92
CA ASP A 290 -2.16 15.30 15.08
C ASP A 290 -1.67 16.76 15.08
N GLU A 291 -1.70 17.39 16.26
CA GLU A 291 -1.30 18.79 16.45
C GLU A 291 0.18 19.05 16.14
N VAL A 292 1.03 18.01 16.17
CA VAL A 292 2.46 18.14 15.85
C VAL A 292 2.71 18.75 14.46
N PHE A 293 1.79 18.56 13.52
CA PHE A 293 1.93 19.04 12.14
C PHE A 293 1.63 20.54 11.96
N ARG A 294 1.11 21.21 12.99
CA ARG A 294 0.60 22.58 12.89
C ARG A 294 1.64 23.58 12.38
N GLU A 295 2.86 23.49 12.89
CA GLU A 295 3.94 24.46 12.63
C GLU A 295 5.05 23.91 11.71
N LEU A 296 4.97 22.64 11.30
CA LEU A 296 6.01 22.06 10.44
C LEU A 296 5.96 22.67 9.04
N PRO A 297 7.11 23.00 8.43
CA PRO A 297 7.16 23.37 7.01
C PRO A 297 6.62 22.23 6.13
N ILE A 298 5.79 22.58 5.14
CA ILE A 298 5.21 21.62 4.20
C ILE A 298 5.51 22.09 2.78
N TYR A 299 6.12 21.21 2.00
CA TYR A 299 6.46 21.42 0.60
C TYR A 299 5.65 20.47 -0.26
N SER A 300 4.66 20.99 -0.99
CA SER A 300 3.82 20.21 -1.90
C SER A 300 4.26 20.40 -3.35
N SER A 301 4.14 19.35 -4.16
CA SER A 301 4.35 19.45 -5.61
C SER A 301 3.36 20.40 -6.28
N ALA A 302 2.14 20.55 -5.72
CA ALA A 302 1.14 21.49 -6.19
C ALA A 302 1.57 22.96 -6.05
N ASP A 303 2.18 23.35 -4.93
CA ASP A 303 2.66 24.72 -4.71
C ASP A 303 3.98 24.99 -5.44
N MET A 304 4.81 23.96 -5.54
CA MET A 304 6.14 24.03 -6.15
C MET A 304 6.11 23.89 -7.67
N LEU A 305 5.06 23.26 -8.21
CA LEU A 305 4.95 22.82 -9.61
C LEU A 305 6.08 21.88 -10.04
N LYS A 306 6.71 21.20 -9.07
CA LYS A 306 7.85 20.29 -9.22
C LYS A 306 7.52 18.96 -8.54
N ALA A 307 7.84 17.85 -9.18
CA ALA A 307 7.45 16.53 -8.71
C ALA A 307 8.63 15.76 -8.09
N LYS A 308 8.35 14.80 -7.21
CA LYS A 308 9.39 13.94 -6.61
C LYS A 308 10.01 12.96 -7.60
N TRP A 309 9.22 12.44 -8.54
CA TRP A 309 9.69 11.45 -9.52
C TRP A 309 10.81 11.98 -10.44
N SER A 310 10.91 13.31 -10.59
CA SER A 310 11.99 13.99 -11.34
C SER A 310 13.20 14.34 -10.47
N GLY A 311 13.07 14.26 -9.14
CA GLY A 311 14.04 14.74 -8.16
C GLY A 311 14.04 16.26 -7.95
N ASN A 312 13.27 17.04 -8.74
CA ASN A 312 13.34 18.50 -8.70
C ASN A 312 12.63 19.11 -7.48
N SER A 313 11.64 18.41 -6.89
CA SER A 313 11.07 18.83 -5.62
C SER A 313 12.14 18.86 -4.51
N TYR A 314 12.98 17.83 -4.41
CA TYR A 314 14.07 17.79 -3.42
C TYR A 314 15.06 18.93 -3.63
N LYS A 315 15.49 19.19 -4.88
CA LYS A 315 16.40 20.32 -5.17
C LYS A 315 15.81 21.66 -4.73
N GLN A 316 14.53 21.88 -4.98
CA GLN A 316 13.89 23.14 -4.60
C GLN A 316 13.68 23.25 -3.08
N VAL A 317 13.40 22.15 -2.37
CA VAL A 317 13.42 22.14 -0.90
C VAL A 317 14.82 22.46 -0.39
N GLN A 318 15.86 21.84 -0.97
CA GLN A 318 17.25 22.10 -0.64
C GLN A 318 17.60 23.59 -0.75
N GLU A 319 17.24 24.22 -1.87
CA GLU A 319 17.50 25.64 -2.12
C GLU A 319 16.73 26.56 -1.16
N LYS A 320 15.44 26.28 -0.92
CA LYS A 320 14.59 27.11 -0.04
C LYS A 320 15.01 27.03 1.42
N GLU A 321 15.43 25.85 1.86
CA GLU A 321 15.76 25.56 3.27
C GLU A 321 17.27 25.59 3.55
N ALA A 322 18.07 25.85 2.51
CA ALA A 322 19.53 25.83 2.53
C ALA A 322 20.10 24.53 3.16
N LEU A 323 19.56 23.38 2.74
CA LEU A 323 19.93 22.08 3.31
C LEU A 323 21.29 21.59 2.83
N ASP A 324 22.10 21.09 3.76
CA ASP A 324 23.27 20.29 3.46
C ASP A 324 22.83 18.84 3.19
N ILE A 325 23.19 18.31 2.01
CA ILE A 325 22.86 16.96 1.58
C ILE A 325 23.43 15.90 2.55
N PHE A 326 24.59 16.17 3.16
CA PHE A 326 25.22 15.23 4.09
C PHE A 326 24.49 15.12 5.43
N HIS A 327 23.70 16.15 5.78
CA HIS A 327 22.89 16.24 6.98
C HIS A 327 21.40 16.23 6.66
N TRP A 328 21.02 15.50 5.61
CA TRP A 328 19.63 15.39 5.20
C TRP A 328 19.20 13.93 5.15
N VAL A 329 18.22 13.60 6.00
CA VAL A 329 17.57 12.30 6.02
C VAL A 329 16.12 12.41 5.53
N HIS A 330 15.75 11.57 4.55
CA HIS A 330 14.39 11.49 4.01
C HIS A 330 13.76 10.13 4.28
N THR A 331 12.54 10.12 4.83
CA THR A 331 11.75 8.91 5.05
C THR A 331 10.51 8.93 4.15
N GLY A 332 10.26 7.87 3.40
CA GLY A 332 9.07 7.76 2.55
C GLY A 332 8.74 6.33 2.12
N ASP A 333 7.55 6.14 1.55
CA ASP A 333 7.01 4.82 1.23
C ASP A 333 7.21 4.40 -0.23
N ASN A 334 7.61 5.34 -1.10
CA ASN A 334 7.79 5.05 -2.52
C ASN A 334 9.27 4.77 -2.84
N LYS A 335 9.56 3.53 -3.26
CA LYS A 335 10.92 3.13 -3.63
C LYS A 335 11.53 3.99 -4.74
N LEU A 336 10.74 4.40 -5.72
CA LEU A 336 11.27 5.17 -6.85
C LEU A 336 11.47 6.63 -6.44
N SER A 337 10.42 7.31 -5.96
CA SER A 337 10.48 8.75 -5.71
C SER A 337 11.15 9.13 -4.39
N ASP A 338 10.88 8.41 -3.30
CA ASP A 338 11.42 8.78 -1.98
C ASP A 338 12.79 8.16 -1.71
N ILE A 339 13.11 7.03 -2.34
CA ILE A 339 14.37 6.30 -2.08
C ILE A 339 15.35 6.48 -3.23
N GLU A 340 15.03 6.02 -4.43
CA GLU A 340 15.95 6.07 -5.56
C GLU A 340 16.24 7.53 -5.98
N ARG A 341 15.22 8.37 -6.21
CA ARG A 341 15.43 9.76 -6.65
C ARG A 341 16.08 10.65 -5.59
N ALA A 342 15.71 10.51 -4.33
CA ALA A 342 16.37 11.26 -3.25
C ALA A 342 17.82 10.79 -3.07
N GLY A 343 18.05 9.47 -3.11
CA GLY A 343 19.38 8.87 -3.01
C GLY A 343 20.31 9.25 -4.16
N GLU A 344 19.80 9.38 -5.39
CA GLU A 344 20.54 9.89 -6.55
C GLU A 344 21.11 11.31 -6.33
N LEU A 345 20.49 12.10 -5.43
CA LEU A 345 20.97 13.42 -5.03
C LEU A 345 21.93 13.38 -3.83
N GLY A 346 22.22 12.21 -3.29
CA GLY A 346 23.09 12.01 -2.11
C GLY A 346 22.37 12.11 -0.77
N ILE A 347 21.03 12.27 -0.76
CA ILE A 347 20.23 12.34 0.46
C ILE A 347 20.21 10.97 1.13
N LYS A 348 20.32 10.92 2.46
CA LYS A 348 20.19 9.66 3.21
C LYS A 348 18.73 9.25 3.25
N THR A 349 18.40 8.04 2.80
CA THR A 349 17.00 7.62 2.65
C THR A 349 16.61 6.47 3.59
N ILE A 350 15.40 6.53 4.12
CA ILE A 350 14.77 5.50 4.94
C ILE A 350 13.49 5.05 4.24
N PHE A 351 13.46 3.78 3.84
CA PHE A 351 12.27 3.19 3.22
C PHE A 351 11.27 2.75 4.28
N TYR A 352 10.07 3.33 4.22
CA TYR A 352 8.93 2.91 5.00
C TYR A 352 8.03 1.99 4.16
N ASN A 353 7.51 0.90 4.73
CA ASN A 353 6.64 -0.02 3.99
C ASN A 353 5.45 -0.54 4.80
N GLY A 354 5.18 0.06 5.96
CA GLY A 354 4.14 -0.41 6.87
C GLY A 354 2.71 -0.23 6.32
N ALA A 355 2.47 0.83 5.55
CA ALA A 355 1.15 1.12 4.97
C ALA A 355 0.91 0.47 3.59
N VAL A 356 1.83 -0.36 3.10
CA VAL A 356 1.75 -0.92 1.75
C VAL A 356 0.68 -2.02 1.67
N LEU A 357 -0.14 -1.96 0.63
CA LEU A 357 -1.09 -3.04 0.31
C LEU A 357 -0.35 -4.29 -0.16
N THR A 358 -0.85 -5.45 0.28
CA THR A 358 -0.36 -6.75 -0.18
C THR A 358 -0.62 -6.95 -1.67
N ARG A 359 0.08 -7.91 -2.29
CA ARG A 359 -0.11 -8.23 -3.70
C ARG A 359 -1.56 -8.62 -4.01
N ARG A 360 -2.17 -9.49 -3.20
CA ARG A 360 -3.55 -9.96 -3.43
C ARG A 360 -4.58 -8.83 -3.27
N GLU A 361 -4.41 -7.96 -2.28
CA GLU A 361 -5.26 -6.78 -2.12
C GLU A 361 -5.18 -5.86 -3.34
N LYS A 362 -3.97 -5.61 -3.87
CA LYS A 362 -3.77 -4.84 -5.12
C LYS A 362 -4.46 -5.50 -6.31
N GLU A 363 -4.31 -6.82 -6.47
CA GLU A 363 -4.95 -7.58 -7.55
C GLU A 363 -6.48 -7.52 -7.46
N LEU A 364 -7.04 -7.66 -6.24
CA LEU A 364 -8.47 -7.59 -6.01
C LEU A 364 -9.03 -6.19 -6.29
N LEU A 365 -8.37 -5.15 -5.77
CA LEU A 365 -8.76 -3.76 -5.98
C LEU A 365 -8.68 -3.37 -7.45
N SER A 366 -7.68 -3.86 -8.21
CA SER A 366 -7.51 -3.51 -9.63
C SER A 366 -8.73 -3.79 -10.52
N LYS A 367 -9.65 -4.64 -10.05
CA LYS A 367 -10.90 -5.01 -10.74
C LYS A 367 -12.13 -4.25 -10.24
N HIS A 368 -12.06 -3.66 -9.03
CA HIS A 368 -13.19 -3.13 -8.27
C HIS A 368 -12.79 -1.87 -7.47
N GLU A 369 -12.03 -0.95 -8.07
CA GLU A 369 -11.53 0.24 -7.37
C GLU A 369 -12.65 1.21 -6.93
N ASP A 370 -13.83 1.12 -7.55
CA ASP A 370 -15.04 1.89 -7.26
C ASP A 370 -15.90 1.28 -6.13
N ASP A 371 -15.60 0.07 -5.68
CA ASP A 371 -16.33 -0.59 -4.59
C ASP A 371 -15.89 -0.03 -3.23
N VAL A 372 -16.76 0.79 -2.63
CA VAL A 372 -16.55 1.42 -1.32
C VAL A 372 -16.36 0.39 -0.21
N ASN A 373 -17.13 -0.71 -0.21
CA ASN A 373 -17.02 -1.73 0.83
C ASN A 373 -15.67 -2.44 0.75
N LEU A 374 -15.23 -2.75 -0.47
CA LEU A 374 -13.92 -3.35 -0.68
C LEU A 374 -12.79 -2.40 -0.26
N GLN A 375 -12.88 -1.12 -0.65
CA GLN A 375 -11.90 -0.09 -0.27
C GLN A 375 -11.79 0.03 1.25
N LEU A 376 -12.91 0.09 1.98
CA LEU A 376 -12.93 0.17 3.43
C LEU A 376 -12.41 -1.11 4.09
N LYS A 377 -12.81 -2.29 3.60
CA LYS A 377 -12.35 -3.58 4.14
C LYS A 377 -10.84 -3.76 4.01
N VAL A 378 -10.27 -3.44 2.85
CA VAL A 378 -8.82 -3.52 2.65
C VAL A 378 -8.08 -2.45 3.47
N GLY A 379 -8.65 -1.25 3.60
CA GLY A 379 -8.07 -0.22 4.48
C GLY A 379 -8.08 -0.62 5.96
N GLU A 380 -9.15 -1.26 6.44
CA GLU A 380 -9.23 -1.84 7.80
C GLU A 380 -8.14 -2.90 8.03
N LEU A 381 -7.95 -3.81 7.06
CA LEU A 381 -6.88 -4.80 7.11
C LEU A 381 -5.50 -4.15 7.21
N ARG A 382 -5.23 -3.09 6.43
CA ARG A 382 -3.99 -2.30 6.54
C ARG A 382 -3.83 -1.72 7.95
N MET A 383 -4.90 -1.18 8.54
CA MET A 383 -4.80 -0.58 9.87
C MET A 383 -4.49 -1.59 10.97
N ARG A 384 -5.08 -2.78 10.89
CA ARG A 384 -4.77 -3.88 11.80
C ARG A 384 -3.30 -4.32 11.67
N ARG A 385 -2.76 -4.36 10.45
CA ARG A 385 -1.32 -4.60 10.22
C ARG A 385 -0.44 -3.51 10.82
N LEU A 386 -0.82 -2.24 10.66
CA LEU A 386 -0.11 -1.11 11.28
C LEU A 386 -0.14 -1.20 12.81
N ALA A 387 -1.18 -1.79 13.40
CA ALA A 387 -1.27 -2.09 14.83
C ALA A 387 -0.47 -3.36 15.25
N GLY A 388 0.21 -4.02 14.32
CA GLY A 388 1.03 -5.21 14.57
C GLY A 388 0.29 -6.54 14.48
N GLU A 389 -0.96 -6.56 14.01
CA GLU A 389 -1.69 -7.81 13.77
C GLU A 389 -1.23 -8.50 12.47
N ASP A 390 -1.01 -9.83 12.54
CA ASP A 390 -0.73 -10.64 11.35
C ASP A 390 -2.05 -10.99 10.63
N VAL A 391 -2.53 -10.04 9.84
CA VAL A 391 -3.78 -10.17 9.09
C VAL A 391 -3.58 -9.94 7.60
N SER A 392 -4.17 -10.82 6.82
CA SER A 392 -4.22 -10.72 5.37
C SER A 392 -5.61 -11.03 4.88
N ILE A 393 -5.91 -10.55 3.68
CA ILE A 393 -7.15 -10.92 2.99
C ILE A 393 -7.22 -12.44 2.73
N ASP A 394 -6.07 -13.13 2.67
CA ASP A 394 -5.97 -14.59 2.54
C ASP A 394 -6.49 -15.34 3.78
N ALA A 395 -6.26 -14.79 4.98
CA ALA A 395 -6.65 -15.43 6.24
C ALA A 395 -8.15 -15.28 6.57
N MET A 396 -8.86 -14.40 5.84
CA MET A 396 -10.25 -14.04 6.14
C MET A 396 -11.31 -14.76 5.30
N ASP A 397 -10.95 -15.77 4.48
CA ASP A 397 -11.93 -16.45 3.63
C ASP A 397 -12.15 -17.94 3.92
N LYS A 398 -13.26 -18.23 4.60
CA LYS A 398 -14.15 -19.33 4.21
C LYS A 398 -15.32 -18.71 3.44
N LYS A 399 -15.32 -18.90 2.12
CA LYS A 399 -16.35 -18.55 1.12
C LYS A 399 -16.45 -17.07 0.71
N LEU A 400 -15.57 -16.67 -0.20
CA LEU A 400 -16.00 -15.96 -1.41
C LEU A 400 -16.12 -17.01 -2.52
N ASP A 401 -17.31 -17.12 -3.10
CA ASP A 401 -17.66 -18.10 -4.12
C ASP A 401 -16.86 -17.81 -5.40
N GLU A 402 -15.97 -18.72 -5.77
CA GLU A 402 -15.06 -18.58 -6.92
C GLU A 402 -15.76 -18.74 -8.28
N THR A 403 -17.10 -18.91 -8.30
CA THR A 403 -17.87 -19.14 -9.54
C THR A 403 -18.36 -17.88 -10.26
N GLU A 404 -18.05 -16.68 -9.78
CA GLU A 404 -18.28 -15.43 -10.52
C GLU A 404 -16.98 -14.62 -10.66
N LEU A 405 -16.11 -15.06 -11.56
CA LEU A 405 -14.92 -14.29 -11.97
C LEU A 405 -14.93 -14.07 -13.49
N PRO A 406 -15.13 -12.84 -13.97
CA PRO A 406 -14.70 -12.46 -15.29
C PRO A 406 -13.24 -12.01 -15.29
N PHE A 407 -12.59 -12.36 -16.39
CA PHE A 407 -11.19 -12.16 -16.74
C PHE A 407 -10.80 -10.67 -16.88
N GLY A 408 -9.56 -10.36 -16.46
CA GLY A 408 -8.55 -9.64 -17.27
C GLY A 408 -8.72 -8.16 -17.66
N LEU A 409 -7.67 -7.39 -17.33
CA LEU A 409 -7.25 -6.06 -17.84
C LEU A 409 -7.64 -5.70 -19.29
N ALA A 410 -8.63 -4.79 -19.47
CA ALA A 410 -8.80 -3.90 -20.64
C ALA A 410 -9.91 -2.84 -20.41
N ASN A 411 -9.88 -2.09 -19.30
CA ASN A 411 -11.07 -1.45 -18.71
C ASN A 411 -11.10 0.09 -18.66
N SER A 412 -10.40 0.81 -19.53
CA SER A 412 -10.21 2.26 -19.36
C SER A 412 -11.39 3.16 -19.76
N TYR A 413 -12.56 2.61 -20.09
CA TYR A 413 -13.73 3.42 -20.44
C TYR A 413 -14.96 3.07 -19.59
N PRO A 414 -15.59 4.07 -18.93
CA PRO A 414 -16.65 3.82 -17.97
C PRO A 414 -17.97 3.51 -18.67
N VAL A 415 -18.27 2.22 -18.82
CA VAL A 415 -19.47 1.71 -19.50
C VAL A 415 -20.76 2.21 -18.82
N GLY A 416 -20.69 2.53 -17.52
CA GLY A 416 -21.78 3.17 -16.77
C GLY A 416 -22.11 4.61 -17.20
N VAL A 417 -21.23 5.30 -17.95
CA VAL A 417 -21.41 6.70 -18.39
C VAL A 417 -21.90 6.79 -19.84
N LEU A 418 -21.95 5.66 -20.55
CA LEU A 418 -22.47 5.59 -21.92
C LEU A 418 -24.01 5.69 -21.94
N ALA A 419 -24.55 6.21 -23.03
CA ALA A 419 -25.99 6.33 -23.25
C ALA A 419 -26.70 4.97 -23.21
N ASP A 420 -28.02 4.94 -23.02
CA ASP A 420 -28.78 3.69 -22.99
C ASP A 420 -28.74 2.95 -24.33
N LYS A 421 -28.69 3.70 -25.44
CA LYS A 421 -28.67 3.18 -26.81
C LYS A 421 -27.39 3.55 -27.53
N ILE A 422 -26.55 2.56 -27.81
CA ILE A 422 -25.19 2.76 -28.31
C ILE A 422 -24.98 2.05 -29.64
N ALA A 423 -24.27 2.72 -30.55
CA ALA A 423 -23.60 2.09 -31.67
C ALA A 423 -22.15 1.80 -31.30
N LEU A 424 -21.73 0.54 -31.39
CA LEU A 424 -20.36 0.11 -31.11
C LEU A 424 -19.58 0.00 -32.42
N TYR A 425 -18.45 0.70 -32.56
CA TYR A 425 -17.60 0.68 -33.74
C TYR A 425 -16.29 -0.08 -33.44
N GLY A 426 -16.08 -1.21 -34.11
CA GLY A 426 -14.93 -2.09 -33.96
C GLY A 426 -15.31 -3.41 -33.29
N ALA A 427 -14.99 -4.53 -33.93
CA ALA A 427 -15.29 -5.90 -33.50
C ALA A 427 -14.04 -6.77 -33.27
N GLY A 428 -12.87 -6.14 -33.21
CA GLY A 428 -11.64 -6.76 -32.71
C GLY A 428 -11.73 -7.09 -31.21
N HIS A 429 -10.64 -7.57 -30.62
CA HIS A 429 -10.60 -7.99 -29.21
C HIS A 429 -11.25 -6.96 -28.25
N PHE A 430 -10.88 -5.67 -28.37
CA PHE A 430 -11.44 -4.57 -27.56
C PHE A 430 -12.94 -4.35 -27.76
N GLY A 431 -13.43 -4.52 -29.00
CA GLY A 431 -14.84 -4.40 -29.33
C GLY A 431 -15.67 -5.50 -28.69
N ARG A 432 -15.17 -6.74 -28.72
CA ARG A 432 -15.85 -7.89 -28.10
C ARG A 432 -15.92 -7.74 -26.59
N ASP A 433 -14.84 -7.27 -25.97
CA ASP A 433 -14.80 -7.05 -24.53
C ASP A 433 -15.74 -5.92 -24.09
N LEU A 434 -15.78 -4.81 -24.83
CA LEU A 434 -16.69 -3.70 -24.56
C LEU A 434 -18.16 -4.08 -24.78
N TYR A 435 -18.46 -4.86 -25.83
CA TYR A 435 -19.80 -5.39 -26.07
C TYR A 435 -20.29 -6.23 -24.88
N ALA A 436 -19.44 -7.11 -24.34
CA ALA A 436 -19.79 -7.92 -23.16
C ALA A 436 -20.08 -7.05 -21.92
N LYS A 437 -19.29 -5.99 -21.69
CA LYS A 437 -19.50 -5.07 -20.57
C LYS A 437 -20.79 -4.25 -20.70
N LEU A 438 -21.10 -3.80 -21.91
CA LEU A 438 -22.33 -3.07 -22.23
C LEU A 438 -23.57 -3.89 -21.90
N GLN A 439 -23.57 -5.16 -22.32
CA GLN A 439 -24.64 -6.10 -22.01
C GLN A 439 -24.77 -6.36 -20.50
N ALA A 440 -23.65 -6.58 -19.80
CA ALA A 440 -23.63 -6.81 -18.35
C ALA A 440 -24.15 -5.61 -17.53
N LYS A 441 -24.11 -4.39 -18.10
CA LYS A 441 -24.63 -3.16 -17.49
C LYS A 441 -26.01 -2.74 -18.02
N GLY A 442 -26.67 -3.59 -18.80
CA GLY A 442 -28.02 -3.34 -19.32
C GLY A 442 -28.10 -2.24 -20.39
N ARG A 443 -26.99 -1.93 -21.07
CA ARG A 443 -26.96 -0.95 -22.18
C ARG A 443 -27.32 -1.65 -23.49
N GLU A 444 -28.19 -1.03 -24.27
CA GLU A 444 -28.62 -1.54 -25.58
C GLU A 444 -27.57 -1.20 -26.64
N VAL A 445 -26.94 -2.23 -27.21
CA VAL A 445 -26.09 -2.06 -28.40
C VAL A 445 -26.98 -2.16 -29.64
N VAL A 446 -27.45 -1.01 -30.11
CA VAL A 446 -28.38 -0.87 -31.24
C VAL A 446 -27.77 -1.40 -32.53
N CYS A 447 -26.49 -1.16 -32.74
CA CYS A 447 -25.74 -1.73 -33.85
C CYS A 447 -24.26 -1.87 -33.48
N TRP A 448 -23.69 -3.02 -33.83
CA TRP A 448 -22.26 -3.28 -33.69
C TRP A 448 -21.66 -3.35 -35.08
N VAL A 449 -20.72 -2.46 -35.41
CA VAL A 449 -20.18 -2.31 -36.75
C VAL A 449 -18.69 -2.54 -36.83
N ASP A 450 -18.21 -3.08 -37.96
CA ASP A 450 -16.79 -3.20 -38.28
C ASP A 450 -16.56 -3.11 -39.79
N ARG A 451 -15.37 -2.64 -40.21
CA ARG A 451 -14.97 -2.59 -41.62
C ARG A 451 -14.84 -3.99 -42.24
N GLN A 452 -14.62 -5.02 -41.43
CA GLN A 452 -14.53 -6.43 -41.83
C GLN A 452 -15.77 -7.22 -41.40
N ALA A 453 -16.94 -6.59 -41.35
CA ALA A 453 -18.17 -7.21 -40.86
C ALA A 453 -18.49 -8.56 -41.52
N GLU A 454 -18.34 -8.68 -42.85
CA GLU A 454 -18.61 -9.94 -43.57
C GLU A 454 -17.75 -11.12 -43.11
N GLU A 455 -16.50 -10.85 -42.70
CA GLU A 455 -15.58 -11.88 -42.18
C GLU A 455 -15.92 -12.24 -40.73
N MET A 456 -16.27 -11.24 -39.92
CA MET A 456 -16.67 -11.41 -38.53
C MET A 456 -18.03 -12.14 -38.40
N GLN A 457 -18.95 -11.91 -39.33
CA GLN A 457 -20.23 -12.63 -39.42
C GLN A 457 -20.02 -14.12 -39.68
N LYS A 458 -19.03 -14.50 -40.52
CA LYS A 458 -18.65 -15.90 -40.72
C LYS A 458 -18.12 -16.57 -39.45
N GLN A 459 -17.63 -15.78 -38.50
CA GLN A 459 -17.20 -16.23 -37.16
C GLN A 459 -18.35 -16.23 -36.13
N GLY A 460 -19.59 -15.94 -36.55
CA GLY A 460 -20.78 -15.94 -35.70
C GLY A 460 -21.02 -14.66 -34.90
N LEU A 461 -20.32 -13.57 -35.20
CA LEU A 461 -20.53 -12.30 -34.51
C LEU A 461 -21.69 -11.51 -35.12
N PRO A 462 -22.56 -10.87 -34.31
CA PRO A 462 -23.69 -10.06 -34.79
C PRO A 462 -23.23 -8.65 -35.21
N VAL A 463 -22.19 -8.57 -36.04
CA VAL A 463 -21.57 -7.33 -36.50
C VAL A 463 -22.07 -7.03 -37.91
N VAL A 464 -22.35 -5.77 -38.22
CA VAL A 464 -22.83 -5.31 -39.53
C VAL A 464 -21.88 -4.31 -40.18
N PRO A 465 -21.97 -4.06 -41.50
CA PRO A 465 -21.14 -3.06 -42.16
C PRO A 465 -21.32 -1.66 -41.57
N VAL A 466 -20.27 -0.83 -41.66
CA VAL A 466 -20.24 0.52 -41.05
C VAL A 466 -21.36 1.41 -41.59
N GLU A 467 -21.78 1.20 -42.83
CA GLU A 467 -22.84 1.95 -43.51
C GLU A 467 -24.17 1.88 -42.77
N ASN A 468 -24.41 0.82 -42.00
CA ASN A 468 -25.62 0.63 -41.21
C ASN A 468 -25.78 1.66 -40.08
N LEU A 469 -24.72 2.39 -39.70
CA LEU A 469 -24.83 3.52 -38.77
C LEU A 469 -25.78 4.62 -39.27
N ARG A 470 -26.01 4.72 -40.59
CA ARG A 470 -26.96 5.68 -41.18
C ARG A 470 -28.42 5.42 -40.81
N GLN A 471 -28.73 4.20 -40.34
CA GLN A 471 -30.08 3.83 -39.90
C GLN A 471 -30.47 4.49 -38.57
N GLY A 472 -29.50 5.00 -37.82
CA GLY A 472 -29.72 5.72 -36.57
C GLY A 472 -30.25 4.82 -35.45
N GLY A 473 -30.99 5.42 -34.51
CA GLY A 473 -31.60 4.71 -33.38
C GLY A 473 -30.70 4.57 -32.13
N PHE A 474 -29.51 5.14 -32.17
CA PHE A 474 -28.55 5.22 -31.06
C PHE A 474 -28.31 6.69 -30.67
N ASP A 475 -28.00 6.92 -29.41
CA ASP A 475 -27.69 8.25 -28.87
C ASP A 475 -26.18 8.55 -28.95
N GLN A 476 -25.35 7.51 -29.11
CA GLN A 476 -23.91 7.61 -29.04
C GLN A 476 -23.21 6.57 -29.92
N VAL A 477 -22.07 6.95 -30.53
CA VAL A 477 -21.14 6.01 -31.18
C VAL A 477 -19.88 5.88 -30.33
N VAL A 478 -19.50 4.64 -30.04
CA VAL A 478 -18.35 4.31 -29.21
C VAL A 478 -17.33 3.52 -30.04
N ILE A 479 -16.16 4.10 -30.28
CA ILE A 479 -15.08 3.51 -31.08
C ILE A 479 -14.18 2.66 -30.17
N ALA A 480 -14.14 1.35 -30.41
CA ALA A 480 -13.33 0.37 -29.69
C ALA A 480 -12.12 -0.09 -30.52
N VAL A 481 -11.18 0.83 -30.77
CA VAL A 481 -10.00 0.60 -31.62
C VAL A 481 -8.74 1.12 -30.94
N LYS A 482 -7.67 0.31 -30.88
CA LYS A 482 -6.43 0.64 -30.15
C LYS A 482 -5.61 1.81 -30.72
N SER A 483 -5.70 2.07 -32.03
CA SER A 483 -4.82 3.02 -32.73
C SER A 483 -5.45 4.42 -32.82
N SER A 484 -4.79 5.41 -32.21
CA SER A 484 -5.21 6.82 -32.23
C SER A 484 -5.22 7.45 -33.62
N GLU A 485 -4.34 7.02 -34.52
CA GLU A 485 -4.30 7.46 -35.92
C GLU A 485 -5.53 6.97 -36.68
N LYS A 486 -5.88 5.69 -36.55
CA LYS A 486 -7.10 5.12 -37.14
C LYS A 486 -8.37 5.76 -36.60
N VAL A 487 -8.36 6.17 -35.33
CA VAL A 487 -9.53 6.81 -34.69
C VAL A 487 -9.84 8.16 -35.31
N ARG A 488 -8.83 8.96 -35.70
CA ARG A 488 -9.08 10.23 -36.40
C ARG A 488 -9.78 9.98 -37.74
N GLU A 489 -9.26 9.05 -38.52
CA GLU A 489 -9.85 8.65 -39.81
C GLU A 489 -11.29 8.13 -39.64
N ILE A 490 -11.55 7.33 -38.61
CA ILE A 490 -12.89 6.83 -38.27
C ILE A 490 -13.80 8.01 -37.87
N LYS A 491 -13.36 8.92 -37.01
CA LYS A 491 -14.14 10.09 -36.59
C LYS A 491 -14.52 10.97 -37.78
N ASP A 492 -13.56 11.27 -38.66
CA ASP A 492 -13.81 12.09 -39.84
C ASP A 492 -14.82 11.42 -40.78
N ASN A 493 -14.73 10.10 -40.93
CA ASN A 493 -15.69 9.32 -41.71
C ASN A 493 -17.10 9.33 -41.09
N LEU A 494 -17.21 9.17 -39.77
CA LEU A 494 -18.50 9.22 -39.06
C LEU A 494 -19.16 10.60 -39.12
N VAL A 495 -18.37 11.68 -39.02
CA VAL A 495 -18.85 13.04 -39.21
C VAL A 495 -19.32 13.26 -40.65
N PHE A 496 -18.57 12.76 -41.64
CA PHE A 496 -18.99 12.79 -43.04
C PHE A 496 -20.28 11.99 -43.29
N MET A 497 -20.53 10.94 -42.52
CA MET A 497 -21.78 10.16 -42.53
C MET A 497 -22.96 10.88 -41.85
N GLY A 498 -22.75 12.08 -41.29
CA GLY A 498 -23.79 12.90 -40.66
C GLY A 498 -23.95 12.69 -39.16
N ILE A 499 -23.03 11.97 -38.50
CA ILE A 499 -23.06 11.76 -37.05
C ILE A 499 -22.39 12.95 -36.36
N SER A 500 -23.09 13.58 -35.40
CA SER A 500 -22.54 14.71 -34.66
C SER A 500 -21.25 14.35 -33.94
N GLN A 501 -20.24 15.21 -34.02
CA GLN A 501 -18.97 15.02 -33.33
C GLN A 501 -19.13 14.89 -31.81
N THR A 502 -20.17 15.51 -31.23
CA THR A 502 -20.49 15.42 -29.80
C THR A 502 -21.05 14.07 -29.37
N ALA A 503 -21.46 13.23 -30.33
CA ALA A 503 -21.98 11.88 -30.09
C ALA A 503 -20.92 10.79 -30.33
N ILE A 504 -19.68 11.14 -30.68
CA ILE A 504 -18.62 10.17 -31.04
C ILE A 504 -17.54 10.10 -29.96
N PHE A 505 -17.37 8.90 -29.41
CA PHE A 505 -16.47 8.62 -28.29
C PHE A 505 -15.45 7.56 -28.68
N TRP A 506 -14.27 7.59 -28.06
CA TRP A 506 -13.20 6.63 -28.29
C TRP A 506 -12.77 6.04 -26.96
N THR A 507 -12.70 4.70 -26.90
CA THR A 507 -12.41 3.90 -25.71
C THR A 507 -11.03 3.27 -25.73
#